data_AF-R9URV2-F1
#
_entry.id   AF-R9URV2-F1
#
_cell.length_a   1.000
_cell.length_b   1.000
_cell.length_c   1.000
_cell.angle_alpha   90.00
_cell.angle_beta   90.00
_cell.angle_gamma   90.00
#
_symmetry.space_group_name_H-M   'P 1'
#
loop_
_entity.id
_entity.type
_entity.pdbx_description
1 polymer ?
#
loop_
_entity_poly.entity_id
_entity_poly.type
_entity_poly.pdbx_seq_one_letter_code
_entity_poly.pdbx_strand_id
1 'polypeptide(L)' 'TMQGFPFYDKPMRITYSKTDSDVIAKMKGTFKERPKKPRLPKPVVSEEKR' A
#
# COMPACT_ATOMS: atom_id res chain seq x y z
N THR A 1 -4.04 -2.66 21.31
CA THR A 1 -3.77 -1.89 20.07
C THR A 1 -3.30 -2.88 19.01
N MET A 2 -3.61 -2.66 17.73
CA MET A 2 -3.22 -3.61 16.68
C MET A 2 -1.71 -3.57 16.32
N GLN A 3 -0.94 -2.70 16.98
CA GLN A 3 0.50 -2.57 16.76
C GLN A 3 1.23 -3.80 17.30
N GLY A 4 1.93 -4.51 16.43
CA GLY A 4 2.64 -5.74 16.77
C GLY A 4 1.77 -7.00 16.76
N PHE A 5 0.56 -6.94 16.19
CA PHE A 5 -0.29 -8.13 16.04
C PHE A 5 0.42 -9.19 15.18
N PRO A 6 0.58 -10.43 15.66
CA PRO A 6 1.19 -11.50 14.87
C PRO A 6 0.36 -11.82 13.63
N PHE A 7 0.94 -11.64 12.46
CA PHE A 7 0.34 -11.95 11.17
C PHE A 7 1.27 -12.84 10.39
N TYR A 8 0.90 -14.12 10.24
CA TYR A 8 1.74 -15.15 9.63
C TYR A 8 3.17 -15.15 10.21
N ASP A 9 3.25 -15.32 11.53
CA ASP A 9 4.49 -15.37 12.32
C ASP A 9 5.39 -14.13 12.21
N LYS A 10 4.89 -13.03 11.65
CA LYS A 10 5.56 -11.72 11.58
C LYS A 10 4.73 -10.64 12.26
N PRO A 11 5.34 -9.75 13.07
CA PRO A 11 4.61 -8.68 13.72
C PRO A 11 4.14 -7.63 12.70
N MET A 12 2.84 -7.36 12.66
CA MET A 12 2.25 -6.32 11.82
C MET A 12 2.60 -4.93 12.36
N ARG A 13 3.13 -4.05 11.49
CA ARG A 13 3.38 -2.64 11.79
C ARG A 13 2.31 -1.79 11.10
N ILE A 14 1.57 -1.02 11.88
CA ILE A 14 0.45 -0.20 11.39
C ILE A 14 0.82 1.27 11.57
N THR A 15 0.71 2.04 10.48
CA THR A 15 0.93 3.49 10.47
C THR A 15 -0.17 4.18 9.68
N TYR A 16 -0.39 5.46 9.97
CA TYR A 16 -1.26 6.28 9.13
C TYR A 16 -0.62 6.51 7.76
N SER A 17 -1.43 6.45 6.71
CA SER A 17 -0.99 6.87 5.38
C SER A 17 -0.82 8.39 5.36
N LYS A 18 0.17 8.86 4.59
CA LYS A 18 0.38 10.31 4.38
C LYS A 18 -0.69 10.93 3.50
N THR A 19 -1.39 10.13 2.71
CA THR A 19 -2.39 10.56 1.73
C THR A 19 -3.58 9.63 1.75
N ASP A 20 -4.74 10.17 1.43
CA ASP A 20 -5.96 9.38 1.24
C ASP A 20 -5.89 8.55 -0.06
N SER A 21 -6.58 7.41 -0.07
CA SER A 21 -6.78 6.63 -1.29
C SER A 21 -7.81 7.27 -2.20
N ASP A 22 -7.79 6.92 -3.49
CA ASP A 22 -8.68 7.52 -4.48
C ASP A 22 -10.17 7.29 -4.17
N VAL A 23 -10.51 6.14 -3.56
CA VAL A 23 -11.88 5.84 -3.12
C VAL A 23 -12.32 6.81 -2.03
N ILE A 24 -11.47 7.02 -1.02
CA ILE A 24 -11.76 7.95 0.09
C ILE A 24 -11.81 9.39 -0.41
N ALA A 25 -10.90 9.79 -1.29
CA ALA A 25 -10.87 11.13 -1.87
C ALA A 25 -12.12 11.43 -2.73
N LYS A 26 -12.63 10.43 -3.46
CA LYS A 26 -13.89 10.54 -4.22
C LYS A 26 -15.09 10.70 -3.28
N MET A 27 -15.15 9.90 -2.22
CA MET A 27 -16.20 10.03 -1.21
C MET A 27 -16.19 11.39 -0.52
N LYS A 28 -15.00 11.95 -0.26
CA LYS A 28 -14.82 13.29 0.34
C LYS A 28 -15.01 14.45 -0.65
N GLY A 29 -15.13 14.19 -1.96
CA GLY A 29 -15.20 15.22 -2.99
C GLY A 29 -13.90 15.99 -3.25
N THR A 30 -12.76 15.51 -2.73
CA THR A 30 -11.43 16.15 -2.88
C THR A 30 -10.58 15.48 -3.96
N PHE A 31 -11.15 14.54 -4.72
CA PHE A 31 -10.44 13.80 -5.75
C PHE A 31 -9.92 14.71 -6.86
N LYS A 32 -8.62 14.60 -7.14
CA LYS A 32 -7.96 15.18 -8.31
C LYS A 32 -7.27 14.05 -9.07
N GLU A 33 -7.44 14.03 -10.38
CA GLU A 33 -6.75 13.06 -11.23
C GLU A 33 -5.24 13.26 -11.11
N ARG A 34 -4.55 12.20 -10.70
CA ARG A 34 -3.08 12.17 -10.67
C ARG A 34 -2.58 11.64 -12.00
N PRO A 35 -1.49 12.19 -12.56
CA PRO A 35 -0.88 11.63 -13.76
C PRO A 35 -0.53 10.16 -13.50
N LYS A 36 -0.87 9.29 -14.45
CA LYS A 36 -0.54 7.86 -14.36
C LYS A 36 0.97 7.74 -14.21
N LYS A 37 1.44 7.29 -13.04
CA LYS A 37 2.86 6.99 -12.88
C LYS A 37 3.23 5.92 -13.93
N PRO A 38 4.32 6.11 -14.69
CA PRO A 38 4.80 5.08 -15.60
C PRO A 38 4.98 3.79 -14.80
N ARG A 39 4.44 2.69 -15.33
CA ARG A 39 4.61 1.39 -14.70
C ARG A 39 6.10 1.07 -14.76
N LEU A 40 6.77 1.12 -13.60
CA LEU A 40 8.10 0.54 -13.49
C LEU A 40 8.00 -0.94 -13.89
N PRO A 41 8.98 -1.48 -14.64
CA PRO A 41 8.99 -2.90 -14.97
C PRO A 41 8.87 -3.69 -13.67
N LYS A 42 7.93 -4.64 -13.63
CA LYS A 42 7.74 -5.50 -12.47
C LYS A 42 9.09 -6.17 -12.18
N PRO A 43 9.65 -6.08 -10.97
CA PRO A 43 10.83 -6.85 -10.65
C PRO A 43 10.46 -8.31 -10.85
N VAL A 44 11.22 -9.01 -11.69
CA VAL A 44 11.11 -10.46 -11.86
C VAL A 44 11.42 -11.03 -10.49
N VAL A 45 10.41 -11.52 -9.79
CA VAL A 45 10.61 -12.24 -8.53
C VAL A 45 11.30 -13.54 -8.94
N SER A 46 12.62 -13.56 -8.83
CA SER A 46 13.41 -14.79 -8.95
C SER A 46 13.00 -15.69 -7.79
N GLU A 47 12.16 -16.68 -8.08
CA GLU A 47 11.91 -17.81 -7.18
C GLU A 47 13.18 -18.67 -7.08
N GLU A 48 14.16 -18.19 -6.33
CA GLU A 48 15.28 -19.01 -5.87
C GLU A 48 15.54 -18.74 -4.40
N LYS A 49 14.81 -19.47 -3.56
CA LYS A 49 15.40 -20.08 -2.37
C LYS A 49 14.57 -21.30 -1.97
N ARG A 50 15.04 -22.46 -2.45
CA ARG A 50 14.94 -23.74 -1.75
C ARG A 50 15.65 -23.62 -0.39
#